data_AF-A0A8T7EZZ3-F1
#
_entry.id   AF-A0A8T7EZZ3-F1
#
_cell.length_a   1.000
_cell.length_b   1.000
_cell.length_c   1.000
_cell.angle_alpha   90.00
_cell.angle_beta   90.00
_cell.angle_gamma   90.00
#
_symmetry.space_group_name_H-M   'P 1'
#
loop_
_entity.id
_entity.type
_entity.pdbx_description
1 polymer ?
#
loop_
_entity_poly.entity_id
_entity_poly.type
_entity_poly.pdbx_seq_one_letter_code
_entity_poly.pdbx_strand_id
1 'polypeptide(L)'
;MDKQTKKLIQKLADADPKVRYNAVMALGKTGDISLIDELDKVATLDQNPKVRDLAYKAVRALSVLRQRQEAEARQKLMKAADDDYEWQMLSGDISRQAGPVVTEIKWDDEDILDLPPEPDEAPAPAPEKEGRRAKKAQQKAARRERSRGRVSGCFRVFMWMAACFALLGATIVAYNEINTPEDAAINRADALYKLNEWAQDHAQTALAYQTALNAATLDCKTVPSAEAYTVPERPKWVGDVNEYHQEGLDPFFNLMEEIEEGLYNTRGQIEMACSGKDQLNNTDWAIGDAQAQVTSTLAAVQQAFDLLLFEWQKIQPQWPTPEVS
;
A
#
# COMPACT_ATOMS: atom_id res chain seq x y z
N MET A 1 13.56 29.31 0.96
CA MET A 1 14.61 28.28 0.94
C MET A 1 15.99 28.91 0.87
N ASP A 2 16.79 28.73 1.91
CA ASP A 2 18.12 29.34 2.03
C ASP A 2 19.20 28.61 1.21
N LYS A 3 20.42 29.15 1.19
CA LYS A 3 21.56 28.58 0.46
C LYS A 3 22.04 27.24 1.04
N GLN A 4 21.84 27.01 2.33
CA GLN A 4 22.30 25.81 3.04
C GLN A 4 21.35 24.63 2.76
N THR A 5 20.04 24.85 2.81
CA THR A 5 19.02 23.88 2.40
C THR A 5 19.22 23.43 0.95
N LYS A 6 19.50 24.36 0.03
CA LYS A 6 19.80 24.02 -1.38
C LYS A 6 21.01 23.09 -1.53
N LYS A 7 22.06 23.32 -0.74
CA LYS A 7 23.24 22.44 -0.74
C LYS A 7 22.93 21.06 -0.18
N LEU A 8 22.10 20.99 0.87
CA LEU A 8 21.68 19.72 1.45
C LEU A 8 20.80 18.91 0.49
N ILE A 9 19.90 19.56 -0.25
CA ILE A 9 19.11 18.89 -1.32
C ILE A 9 20.03 18.29 -2.38
N GLN A 10 21.09 19.00 -2.80
CA GLN A 10 22.07 18.44 -3.74
C GLN A 10 22.77 17.20 -3.18
N LYS A 11 22.96 17.12 -1.86
CA LYS A 11 23.57 15.98 -1.18
C LYS A 11 22.66 14.75 -1.06
N LEU A 12 21.36 14.88 -1.35
CA LEU A 12 20.46 13.74 -1.48
C LEU A 12 20.77 12.86 -2.71
N ALA A 13 21.54 13.36 -3.68
CA ALA A 13 21.96 12.60 -4.86
C ALA A 13 23.43 12.13 -4.78
N ASP A 14 24.07 12.22 -3.62
CA ASP A 14 25.46 11.81 -3.44
C ASP A 14 25.60 10.28 -3.58
N ALA A 15 26.73 9.81 -4.11
CA ALA A 15 26.96 8.39 -4.30
C ALA A 15 27.08 7.64 -2.96
N ASP A 16 27.63 8.30 -1.94
CA ASP A 16 27.81 7.72 -0.62
C ASP A 16 26.48 7.76 0.17
N PRO A 17 25.92 6.60 0.57
CA PRO A 17 24.69 6.54 1.36
C PRO A 17 24.82 7.24 2.72
N LYS A 18 26.01 7.33 3.32
CA LYS A 18 26.22 8.09 4.58
C LYS A 18 26.04 9.59 4.36
N VAL A 19 26.48 10.10 3.21
CA VAL A 19 26.28 11.51 2.86
C VAL A 19 24.80 11.80 2.64
N ARG A 20 24.08 10.91 1.94
CA ARG A 20 22.63 11.03 1.75
C ARG A 20 21.87 10.96 3.08
N TYR A 21 22.21 10.00 3.94
CA TYR A 21 21.65 9.87 5.28
C TYR A 21 21.79 11.17 6.09
N ASN A 22 23.01 11.73 6.14
CA ASN A 22 23.26 12.98 6.84
C ASN A 22 22.51 14.16 6.23
N ALA A 23 22.34 14.18 4.90
CA ALA A 23 21.55 15.19 4.21
C ALA A 23 20.07 15.10 4.58
N VAL A 24 19.47 13.91 4.58
CA VAL A 24 18.09 13.67 5.03
C VAL A 24 17.92 14.12 6.48
N MET A 25 18.83 13.73 7.38
CA MET A 25 18.77 14.11 8.79
C MET A 25 18.80 15.63 8.96
N ALA A 26 19.74 16.30 8.29
CA ALA A 26 19.87 17.75 8.37
C ALA A 26 18.63 18.46 7.81
N LEU A 27 18.08 17.97 6.68
CA LEU A 27 16.86 18.51 6.08
C LEU A 27 15.64 18.31 6.99
N GLY A 28 15.46 17.14 7.60
CA GLY A 28 14.39 16.90 8.57
C GLY A 28 14.48 17.81 9.79
N LYS A 29 15.69 18.07 10.29
CA LYS A 29 15.94 19.01 11.41
C LYS A 29 15.65 20.47 11.05
N THR A 30 15.62 20.85 9.78
CA THR A 30 15.28 22.24 9.40
C THR A 30 13.84 22.63 9.72
N GLY A 31 12.93 21.65 9.82
CA GLY A 31 11.50 21.91 9.96
C GLY A 31 10.86 22.57 8.73
N ASP A 32 11.57 22.67 7.60
CA ASP A 32 11.04 23.28 6.37
C ASP A 32 10.07 22.33 5.68
N ILE A 33 8.77 22.56 5.90
CA ILE A 33 7.67 21.74 5.36
C ILE A 33 7.63 21.71 3.83
N SER A 34 8.33 22.64 3.14
CA SER A 34 8.41 22.61 1.68
C SER A 34 9.27 21.47 1.13
N LEU A 35 10.04 20.78 1.99
CA LEU A 35 10.92 19.69 1.62
C LEU A 35 10.26 18.30 1.65
N ILE A 36 8.97 18.24 1.99
CA ILE A 36 8.23 16.98 2.10
C ILE A 36 8.33 16.20 0.79
N ASP A 37 8.09 16.84 -0.35
CA ASP A 37 8.11 16.18 -1.67
C ASP A 37 9.51 15.69 -2.06
N GLU A 38 10.57 16.44 -1.74
CA GLU A 38 11.95 16.01 -1.98
C GLU A 38 12.34 14.82 -1.09
N LEU A 39 11.95 14.83 0.19
CA LEU A 39 12.26 13.75 1.12
C LEU A 39 11.41 12.50 0.86
N ASP A 40 10.17 12.64 0.39
CA ASP A 40 9.28 11.55 0.01
C ASP A 40 9.84 10.74 -1.17
N LYS A 41 10.43 11.44 -2.15
CA LYS A 41 11.19 10.79 -3.24
C LYS A 41 12.35 9.97 -2.71
N VAL A 42 13.08 10.46 -1.71
CA VAL A 42 14.19 9.72 -1.10
C VAL A 42 13.66 8.52 -0.31
N ALA A 43 12.57 8.69 0.45
CA ALA A 43 11.93 7.62 1.19
C ALA A 43 11.49 6.45 0.29
N THR A 44 11.10 6.75 -0.95
CA THR A 44 10.60 5.76 -1.91
C THR A 44 11.69 5.17 -2.81
N LEU A 45 12.66 5.99 -3.24
CA LEU A 45 13.55 5.66 -4.36
C LEU A 45 15.02 5.41 -3.95
N ASP A 46 15.41 5.72 -2.71
CA ASP A 46 16.80 5.53 -2.30
C ASP A 46 17.17 4.04 -2.25
N GLN A 47 18.34 3.70 -2.80
CA GLN A 47 18.82 2.31 -2.83
C GLN A 47 19.17 1.78 -1.44
N ASN A 48 19.55 2.66 -0.51
CA ASN A 48 19.95 2.26 0.84
C ASN A 48 18.73 2.26 1.79
N PRO A 49 18.39 1.11 2.42
CA PRO A 49 17.21 1.00 3.28
C PRO A 49 17.27 1.92 4.51
N LYS A 50 18.45 2.22 5.06
CA LYS A 50 18.58 3.13 6.21
C LYS A 50 18.28 4.58 5.83
N VAL A 51 18.64 4.96 4.61
CA VAL A 51 18.34 6.31 4.08
C VAL A 51 16.84 6.44 3.83
N ARG A 52 16.19 5.38 3.32
CA ARG A 52 14.72 5.36 3.16
C ARG A 52 13.99 5.49 4.49
N ASP A 53 14.36 4.69 5.50
CA ASP A 53 13.73 4.73 6.83
C ASP A 53 13.84 6.12 7.47
N LEU A 54 15.03 6.72 7.44
CA LEU A 54 15.23 8.07 7.96
C LEU A 54 14.41 9.11 7.19
N ALA A 55 14.33 8.99 5.86
CA ALA A 55 13.55 9.90 5.04
C ALA A 55 12.05 9.80 5.32
N TYR A 56 11.53 8.58 5.53
CA TYR A 56 10.16 8.35 5.95
C TYR A 56 9.85 9.03 7.30
N LYS A 57 10.73 8.85 8.29
CA LYS A 57 10.58 9.50 9.60
C LYS A 57 10.60 11.03 9.47
N ALA A 58 11.48 11.58 8.63
CA ALA A 58 11.54 13.02 8.38
C ALA A 58 10.27 13.55 7.70
N VAL A 59 9.75 12.87 6.68
CA VAL A 59 8.49 13.21 6.00
C VAL A 59 7.32 13.23 6.99
N ARG A 60 7.22 12.19 7.84
CA ARG A 60 6.18 12.11 8.87
C ARG A 60 6.25 13.32 9.81
N ALA A 61 7.44 13.61 10.33
CA ALA A 61 7.62 14.71 11.27
C ALA A 61 7.27 16.07 10.63
N LEU A 62 7.72 16.33 9.40
CA LEU A 62 7.37 17.56 8.67
C LEU A 62 5.87 17.65 8.32
N SER A 63 5.22 16.53 8.02
CA SER A 63 3.78 16.48 7.74
C SER A 63 2.96 16.85 8.96
N VAL A 64 3.35 16.39 10.15
CA VAL A 64 2.75 16.80 11.42
C VAL A 64 2.94 18.30 11.66
N LEU A 65 4.13 18.84 11.36
CA LEU A 65 4.37 20.29 11.46
C LEU A 65 3.46 21.09 10.52
N ARG A 66 3.29 20.64 9.27
CA ARG A 66 2.41 21.28 8.29
C ARG A 66 0.97 21.35 8.79
N GLN A 67 0.44 20.24 9.31
CA GLN A 67 -0.92 20.19 9.84
C GLN A 67 -1.12 21.19 11.00
N ARG A 68 -0.14 21.30 11.90
CA ARG A 68 -0.19 22.28 13.00
C ARG A 68 -0.18 23.72 12.49
N GLN A 69 0.68 24.04 11.51
CA GLN A 69 0.71 25.38 10.91
C GLN A 69 -0.62 25.74 10.22
N GLU A 70 -1.23 24.79 9.52
CA GLU A 70 -2.54 24.98 8.88
C GLU A 70 -3.66 25.17 9.91
N ALA A 71 -3.65 24.40 11.01
CA ALA A 71 -4.61 24.55 12.10
C ALA A 71 -4.51 25.94 12.77
N GLU A 72 -3.29 26.43 13.02
CA GLU A 72 -3.07 27.79 13.54
C GLU A 72 -3.53 28.88 12.57
N ALA A 73 -3.26 28.72 11.28
CA ALA A 73 -3.71 29.66 10.26
C ALA A 73 -5.23 29.76 10.23
N ARG A 74 -5.92 28.61 10.29
CA ARG A 74 -7.38 28.54 10.42
C ARG A 74 -7.86 29.22 11.70
N GLN A 75 -7.22 28.96 12.83
CA GLN A 75 -7.56 29.60 14.11
C GLN A 75 -7.45 31.12 14.04
N LYS A 76 -6.39 31.66 13.41
CA LYS A 76 -6.20 33.10 13.23
C LYS A 76 -7.29 33.70 12.34
N LEU A 77 -7.66 33.03 11.25
CA LEU A 77 -8.75 33.46 10.38
C LEU A 77 -10.09 33.45 11.12
N MET A 78 -10.38 32.40 11.89
CA MET A 78 -11.61 32.30 12.71
C MET A 78 -11.69 33.42 13.76
N LYS A 79 -10.57 33.80 14.39
CA LYS A 79 -10.53 34.91 15.36
C LYS A 79 -10.67 36.29 14.72
N ALA A 80 -10.30 36.45 13.45
CA ALA A 80 -10.39 37.71 12.73
C ALA A 80 -11.77 37.95 12.09
N ALA A 81 -12.62 36.93 12.02
CA ALA A 81 -14.01 37.06 11.62
C ALA A 81 -14.83 37.58 12.81
N ASP A 82 -15.35 38.80 12.71
CA ASP A 82 -16.05 39.54 13.79
C ASP A 82 -17.44 38.99 14.20
N ASP A 83 -17.76 37.74 13.84
CA ASP A 83 -19.09 37.17 14.09
C ASP A 83 -19.09 36.14 15.25
N ASP A 84 -19.63 36.60 16.38
CA ASP A 84 -20.04 35.81 17.56
C ASP A 84 -21.09 34.76 17.13
N TYR A 85 -20.97 33.46 17.41
CA TYR A 85 -21.28 32.89 18.73
C TYR A 85 -20.74 31.45 18.94
N GLU A 86 -20.12 30.81 17.93
CA GLU A 86 -19.64 29.41 18.03
C GLU A 86 -18.13 29.22 17.75
N TRP A 87 -17.51 30.15 17.02
CA TRP A 87 -16.13 29.99 16.56
C TRP A 87 -15.09 30.04 17.68
N GLN A 88 -15.36 30.80 18.75
CA GLN A 88 -14.40 30.91 19.86
C GLN A 88 -14.26 29.59 20.63
N MET A 89 -15.37 28.85 20.83
CA MET A 89 -15.36 27.55 21.51
C MET A 89 -14.64 26.50 20.66
N LEU A 90 -14.97 26.41 19.37
CA LEU A 90 -14.33 25.50 18.41
C LEU A 90 -12.83 25.78 18.27
N SER A 91 -12.44 27.05 18.27
CA SER A 91 -11.02 27.47 18.18
C SER A 91 -10.19 27.05 19.39
N GLY A 92 -10.82 26.95 20.57
CA GLY A 92 -10.18 26.49 21.80
C GLY A 92 -9.93 24.99 21.79
N ASP A 93 -10.90 24.21 21.30
CA ASP A 93 -10.80 22.76 21.24
C ASP A 93 -9.81 22.29 20.17
N ILE A 94 -9.78 22.93 19.00
CA ILE A 94 -8.74 22.70 17.98
C ILE A 94 -7.34 22.96 18.58
N SER A 95 -7.18 24.03 19.36
CA SER A 95 -5.90 24.36 20.00
C SER A 95 -5.47 23.33 21.05
N ARG A 96 -6.42 22.74 21.78
CA ARG A 96 -6.14 21.68 22.77
C ARG A 96 -5.76 20.37 22.08
N GLN A 97 -6.43 20.03 20.99
CA GLN A 97 -6.14 18.81 20.22
C GLN A 97 -4.82 18.88 19.45
N ALA A 98 -4.45 20.05 18.92
CA ALA A 98 -3.21 20.22 18.14
C ALA A 98 -1.92 20.07 18.96
N GLY A 99 -2.00 20.16 20.29
CA GLY A 99 -0.84 20.11 21.19
C GLY A 99 0.06 21.35 21.11
N PRO A 100 1.16 21.39 21.86
CA PRO A 100 2.09 22.53 21.85
C PRO A 100 2.78 22.68 20.49
N VAL A 101 3.02 23.93 20.10
CA VAL A 101 3.75 24.30 18.88
C VAL A 101 5.17 23.77 18.99
N VAL A 102 5.50 22.79 18.16
CA VAL A 102 6.87 22.29 18.02
C VAL A 102 7.46 23.00 16.83
N THR A 103 8.40 23.91 17.05
CA THR A 103 9.07 24.64 15.96
C THR A 103 10.28 23.88 15.42
N GLU A 104 10.71 22.82 16.11
CA GLU A 104 11.92 22.09 15.82
C GLU A 104 11.74 20.61 16.22
N ILE A 105 12.06 19.71 15.29
CA ILE A 105 12.01 18.26 15.56
C ILE A 105 13.33 17.90 16.25
N LYS A 106 13.28 17.59 17.54
CA LYS A 106 14.42 17.00 18.26
C LYS A 106 14.50 15.52 17.95
N TRP A 107 15.65 15.10 17.43
CA TRP A 107 16.03 13.71 17.25
C TRP A 107 17.04 13.40 18.34
N ASP A 108 16.75 12.42 19.20
CA ASP A 108 17.71 11.99 20.22
C ASP A 108 18.78 11.09 19.57
N ASP A 109 20.04 11.24 20.01
CA ASP A 109 21.20 10.58 19.41
C ASP A 109 21.26 9.05 19.70
N GLU A 110 20.36 8.51 20.54
CA GLU A 110 20.32 7.09 20.93
C GLU A 110 19.55 6.19 19.94
N ASP A 111 18.72 6.73 19.06
CA ASP A 111 18.03 5.95 18.01
C ASP A 111 18.96 5.58 16.82
N ILE A 112 20.26 5.91 16.91
CA ILE A 112 21.13 6.12 15.74
C ILE A 112 22.33 5.15 15.63
N LEU A 113 22.70 4.38 16.65
CA LEU A 113 23.92 3.55 16.61
C LEU A 113 23.73 2.14 17.17
N ASP A 114 23.31 1.22 16.31
CA ASP A 114 23.86 -0.13 16.32
C ASP A 114 23.65 -0.79 14.95
N LEU A 115 24.69 -0.78 14.12
CA LEU A 115 24.85 -1.78 13.06
C LEU A 115 26.32 -2.15 12.90
N PRO A 116 26.62 -3.45 12.72
CA PRO A 116 27.97 -3.97 12.61
C PRO A 116 28.70 -3.39 11.38
N PRO A 117 30.05 -3.37 11.40
CA PRO A 117 30.84 -2.85 10.29
C PRO A 117 30.61 -3.67 9.01
N GLU A 118 30.47 -2.96 7.88
CA GLU A 118 30.43 -3.57 6.54
C GLU A 118 31.78 -4.23 6.20
N PRO A 119 31.78 -5.35 5.46
CA PRO A 119 33.01 -6.01 5.02
C PRO A 119 33.69 -5.24 3.88
N ASP A 120 35.02 -5.18 3.95
CA ASP A 120 35.91 -4.37 3.12
C ASP A 120 35.74 -4.58 1.59
N GLU A 121 35.68 -3.46 0.86
CA GLU A 121 35.75 -3.39 -0.60
C GLU A 121 37.09 -3.94 -1.14
N ALA A 122 37.03 -4.91 -2.06
CA ALA A 122 38.20 -5.34 -2.82
C ALA A 122 38.49 -4.36 -3.98
N PRO A 123 39.76 -3.98 -4.24
CA PRO A 123 40.09 -2.96 -5.23
C PRO A 123 40.09 -3.50 -6.67
N ALA A 124 39.67 -2.64 -7.60
CA ALA A 124 39.71 -2.90 -9.05
C ALA A 124 41.15 -3.01 -9.60
N PRO A 125 41.41 -3.84 -10.62
CA PRO A 125 42.74 -3.92 -11.23
C PRO A 125 42.99 -2.84 -12.30
N ALA A 126 44.23 -2.35 -12.32
CA ALA A 126 44.79 -1.36 -13.25
C ALA A 126 45.17 -1.96 -14.63
N PRO A 127 45.39 -1.13 -15.69
CA PRO A 127 45.55 -1.62 -17.05
C PRO A 127 47.01 -1.91 -17.41
N GLU A 128 47.26 -3.04 -18.08
CA GLU A 128 48.59 -3.40 -18.58
C GLU A 128 48.69 -3.18 -20.09
N LYS A 129 49.72 -2.44 -20.51
CA LYS A 129 50.10 -2.19 -21.90
C LYS A 129 51.25 -3.12 -22.26
N GLU A 130 51.17 -3.76 -23.42
CA GLU A 130 52.25 -4.08 -24.38
C GLU A 130 51.75 -5.22 -25.28
N GLY A 131 52.14 -5.40 -26.53
CA GLY A 131 53.19 -4.82 -27.34
C GLY A 131 53.14 -5.57 -28.67
N ARG A 132 53.44 -4.86 -29.75
CA ARG A 132 53.45 -5.34 -31.13
C ARG A 132 54.34 -6.59 -31.28
N ARG A 133 53.78 -7.71 -31.79
CA ARG A 133 54.42 -8.64 -32.76
C ARG A 133 53.54 -9.87 -33.05
N ALA A 134 52.52 -9.71 -33.90
CA ALA A 134 51.88 -10.86 -34.56
C ALA A 134 51.21 -10.52 -35.91
N LYS A 135 51.49 -9.35 -36.50
CA LYS A 135 50.74 -8.84 -37.67
C LYS A 135 51.18 -9.35 -39.04
N LYS A 136 52.00 -10.40 -39.16
CA LYS A 136 52.39 -10.93 -40.49
C LYS A 136 52.28 -12.44 -40.69
N ALA A 137 51.74 -13.21 -39.73
CA ALA A 137 51.51 -14.65 -39.90
C ALA A 137 50.02 -15.05 -39.95
N GLN A 138 49.10 -14.25 -39.40
CA GLN A 138 47.66 -14.59 -39.32
C GLN A 138 46.85 -14.34 -40.62
N GLN A 139 47.40 -13.65 -41.62
CA GLN A 139 46.63 -13.30 -42.83
C GLN A 139 46.55 -14.39 -43.90
N LYS A 140 47.33 -15.47 -43.82
CA LYS A 140 47.30 -16.57 -44.83
C LYS A 140 46.62 -17.86 -44.36
N ALA A 141 46.42 -18.07 -43.06
CA ALA A 141 45.64 -19.20 -42.54
C ALA A 141 44.11 -18.93 -42.57
N ALA A 142 43.69 -17.68 -42.46
CA ALA A 142 42.27 -17.29 -42.34
C ALA A 142 41.42 -17.42 -43.61
N ARG A 143 41.98 -17.87 -44.74
CA ARG A 143 41.26 -17.97 -46.02
C ARG A 143 40.73 -19.37 -46.35
N ARG A 144 41.14 -20.42 -45.63
CA ARG A 144 40.72 -21.81 -45.90
C ARG A 144 39.66 -22.39 -44.96
N GLU A 145 39.34 -21.72 -43.85
CA GLU A 145 38.28 -22.20 -42.93
C GLU A 145 36.89 -21.59 -43.15
N ARG A 146 36.74 -20.58 -44.02
CA ARG A 146 35.46 -19.87 -44.19
C ARG A 146 34.40 -20.58 -45.05
N SER A 147 34.64 -21.77 -45.59
CA SER A 147 33.71 -22.46 -46.51
C SER A 147 32.97 -23.68 -45.95
N ARG A 148 33.13 -24.05 -44.66
CA ARG A 148 32.38 -25.18 -44.06
C ARG A 148 31.41 -24.84 -42.92
N GLY A 149 31.33 -23.59 -42.46
CA GLY A 149 30.48 -23.22 -41.31
C GLY A 149 29.23 -22.39 -41.62
N ARG A 150 28.90 -22.11 -42.88
CA ARG A 150 27.96 -21.01 -43.24
C ARG A 150 26.47 -21.37 -43.15
N VAL A 151 26.09 -22.62 -42.92
CA VAL A 151 24.65 -22.98 -42.73
C VAL A 151 24.33 -23.31 -41.25
N SER A 152 25.33 -23.53 -40.39
CA SER A 152 25.12 -23.82 -38.96
C SER A 152 25.19 -22.58 -38.05
N GLY A 153 25.85 -21.51 -38.51
CA GLY A 153 26.05 -20.29 -37.70
C GLY A 153 24.76 -19.54 -37.39
N CYS A 154 23.89 -19.32 -38.37
CA CYS A 154 22.61 -18.63 -38.11
C CYS A 154 21.70 -19.45 -37.20
N PHE A 155 21.60 -20.76 -37.40
CA PHE A 155 20.76 -21.60 -36.54
C PHE A 155 21.28 -21.67 -35.09
N ARG A 156 22.60 -21.73 -34.91
CA ARG A 156 23.21 -21.66 -33.57
C ARG A 156 23.00 -20.30 -32.92
N VAL A 157 23.13 -19.20 -33.67
CA VAL A 157 22.87 -17.86 -33.14
C VAL A 157 21.39 -17.69 -32.79
N PHE A 158 20.46 -18.19 -33.60
CA PHE A 158 19.03 -18.18 -33.29
C PHE A 158 18.69 -19.04 -32.07
N MET A 159 19.28 -20.23 -31.93
CA MET A 159 19.10 -21.09 -30.75
C MET A 159 19.69 -20.45 -29.48
N TRP A 160 20.86 -19.82 -29.58
CA TRP A 160 21.47 -19.08 -28.47
C TRP A 160 20.64 -17.84 -28.10
N MET A 161 20.12 -17.11 -29.08
CA MET A 161 19.22 -15.97 -28.84
C MET A 161 17.92 -16.43 -28.18
N ALA A 162 17.29 -17.50 -28.68
CA ALA A 162 16.07 -18.05 -28.09
C ALA A 162 16.30 -18.55 -26.66
N ALA A 163 17.43 -19.21 -26.39
CA ALA A 163 17.82 -19.62 -25.04
C ALA A 163 18.10 -18.40 -24.13
N CYS A 164 18.74 -17.35 -24.65
CA CYS A 164 18.94 -16.10 -23.92
C CYS A 164 17.62 -15.36 -23.65
N PHE A 165 16.67 -15.35 -24.59
CA PHE A 165 15.35 -14.76 -24.38
C PHE A 165 14.49 -15.59 -23.43
N ALA A 166 14.61 -16.91 -23.44
CA ALA A 166 13.95 -17.78 -22.47
C ALA A 166 14.56 -17.62 -21.07
N LEU A 167 15.89 -17.49 -20.96
CA LEU A 167 16.56 -17.17 -19.71
C LEU A 167 16.21 -15.76 -19.24
N LEU A 168 16.20 -14.75 -20.11
CA LEU A 168 15.76 -13.40 -19.80
C LEU A 168 14.30 -13.40 -19.36
N GLY A 169 13.42 -14.08 -20.08
CA GLY A 169 12.01 -14.22 -19.72
C GLY A 169 11.82 -14.92 -18.37
N ALA A 170 12.52 -16.03 -18.12
CA ALA A 170 12.49 -16.73 -16.84
C ALA A 170 13.10 -15.89 -15.72
N THR A 171 14.16 -15.11 -15.98
CA THR A 171 14.71 -14.18 -15.00
C THR A 171 13.81 -12.97 -14.78
N ILE A 172 13.05 -12.51 -15.77
CA ILE A 172 12.08 -11.42 -15.62
C ILE A 172 10.86 -11.92 -14.85
N VAL A 173 10.37 -13.14 -15.12
CA VAL A 173 9.30 -13.77 -14.36
C VAL A 173 9.78 -14.03 -12.93
N ALA A 174 10.95 -14.64 -12.73
CA ALA A 174 11.51 -14.84 -11.39
C ALA A 174 11.85 -13.51 -10.70
N TYR A 175 12.31 -12.49 -11.43
CA TYR A 175 12.53 -11.15 -10.88
C TYR A 175 11.22 -10.48 -10.53
N ASN A 176 10.15 -10.67 -11.30
CA ASN A 176 8.84 -10.15 -10.99
C ASN A 176 8.14 -10.97 -9.91
N GLU A 177 8.48 -12.23 -9.69
CA GLU A 177 7.91 -13.09 -8.65
C GLU A 177 8.68 -12.94 -7.33
N ILE A 178 9.99 -12.64 -7.40
CA ILE A 178 10.85 -12.28 -6.26
C ILE A 178 10.71 -10.78 -5.89
N ASN A 179 10.41 -9.91 -6.86
CA ASN A 179 10.18 -8.48 -6.64
C ASN A 179 8.72 -8.05 -6.88
N THR A 180 7.76 -8.97 -6.99
CA THR A 180 6.39 -8.68 -6.55
C THR A 180 6.49 -8.70 -5.05
N PRO A 181 6.55 -7.53 -4.41
CA PRO A 181 6.78 -7.52 -3.00
C PRO A 181 5.37 -7.74 -2.45
N GLU A 182 5.07 -8.98 -2.04
CA GLU A 182 3.92 -9.24 -1.16
C GLU A 182 3.95 -8.29 0.06
N ASP A 183 5.14 -7.76 0.37
CA ASP A 183 5.46 -6.80 1.43
C ASP A 183 5.85 -5.40 0.93
N ALA A 184 5.52 -5.01 -0.32
CA ALA A 184 5.73 -3.63 -0.74
C ALA A 184 4.75 -2.83 0.07
N ALA A 185 5.25 -2.01 1.00
CA ALA A 185 4.47 -1.16 1.88
C ALA A 185 3.23 -0.66 1.13
N ILE A 186 2.08 -1.28 1.40
CA ILE A 186 0.83 -1.02 0.69
C ILE A 186 0.55 0.44 0.97
N ASN A 187 0.68 1.31 -0.03
CA ASN A 187 0.38 2.72 0.21
C ASN A 187 -1.09 2.83 0.67
N ARG A 188 -1.44 3.86 1.44
CA ARG A 188 -2.77 3.97 2.06
C ARG A 188 -3.91 3.87 1.03
N ALA A 189 -3.69 4.33 -0.20
CA ALA A 189 -4.67 4.22 -1.28
C ALA A 189 -4.90 2.76 -1.72
N ASP A 190 -3.82 1.99 -1.92
CA ASP A 190 -3.91 0.56 -2.27
C ASP A 190 -4.57 -0.25 -1.14
N ALA A 191 -4.34 0.13 0.12
CA ALA A 191 -5.00 -0.49 1.27
C ALA A 191 -6.52 -0.21 1.23
N LEU A 192 -6.92 1.05 1.06
CA LEU A 192 -8.34 1.43 0.94
C LEU A 192 -9.02 0.75 -0.25
N TYR A 193 -8.32 0.58 -1.37
CA TYR A 193 -8.83 -0.13 -2.54
C TYR A 193 -9.12 -1.60 -2.22
N LYS A 194 -8.16 -2.31 -1.62
CA LYS A 194 -8.34 -3.73 -1.22
C LYS A 194 -9.42 -3.90 -0.14
N LEU A 195 -9.55 -2.96 0.81
CA LEU A 195 -10.64 -2.99 1.79
C LEU A 195 -12.00 -2.76 1.13
N ASN A 196 -12.07 -1.91 0.11
CA ASN A 196 -13.29 -1.74 -0.67
C ASN A 196 -13.67 -3.01 -1.43
N GLU A 197 -12.73 -3.69 -2.09
CA GLU A 197 -13.01 -4.98 -2.74
C GLU A 197 -13.56 -5.99 -1.73
N TRP A 198 -12.95 -6.08 -0.56
CA TRP A 198 -13.40 -6.98 0.50
C TRP A 198 -14.81 -6.63 1.03
N ALA A 199 -15.13 -5.35 1.18
CA ALA A 199 -16.49 -4.90 1.54
C ALA A 199 -17.51 -5.20 0.43
N GLN A 200 -17.10 -5.14 -0.85
CA GLN A 200 -17.94 -5.51 -2.00
C GLN A 200 -18.27 -7.00 -2.00
N ASP A 201 -17.33 -7.87 -1.67
CA ASP A 201 -17.58 -9.31 -1.57
C ASP A 201 -18.64 -9.62 -0.49
N HIS A 202 -18.57 -8.91 0.64
CA HIS A 202 -19.58 -9.00 1.71
C HIS A 202 -20.94 -8.47 1.26
N ALA A 203 -20.96 -7.34 0.53
CA ALA A 203 -22.18 -6.77 -0.03
C ALA A 203 -22.87 -7.75 -0.99
N GLN A 204 -22.12 -8.39 -1.88
CA GLN A 204 -22.64 -9.37 -2.83
C GLN A 204 -23.23 -10.59 -2.11
N THR A 205 -22.55 -11.08 -1.08
CA THR A 205 -23.03 -12.20 -0.25
C THR A 205 -24.32 -11.82 0.48
N ALA A 206 -24.39 -10.63 1.08
CA ALA A 206 -25.59 -10.13 1.74
C ALA A 206 -26.78 -9.98 0.77
N LEU A 207 -26.55 -9.46 -0.43
CA LEU A 207 -27.55 -9.34 -1.48
C LEU A 207 -28.03 -10.71 -2.00
N ALA A 208 -27.12 -11.69 -2.10
CA ALA A 208 -27.48 -13.06 -2.44
C ALA A 208 -28.42 -13.65 -1.39
N TYR A 209 -28.12 -13.50 -0.10
CA TYR A 209 -29.03 -13.92 0.98
C TYR A 209 -30.36 -13.19 0.93
N GLN A 210 -30.37 -11.87 0.72
CA GLN A 210 -31.59 -11.09 0.61
C GLN A 210 -32.49 -11.60 -0.52
N THR A 211 -31.89 -11.87 -1.68
CA THR A 211 -32.59 -12.39 -2.86
C THR A 211 -33.18 -13.77 -2.60
N ALA A 212 -32.42 -14.66 -1.95
CA ALA A 212 -32.87 -15.99 -1.59
C ALA A 212 -34.03 -15.96 -0.57
N LEU A 213 -33.93 -15.10 0.45
CA LEU A 213 -34.94 -14.97 1.51
C LEU A 213 -36.22 -14.26 1.06
N ASN A 214 -36.13 -13.40 0.03
CA ASN A 214 -37.29 -12.75 -0.57
C ASN A 214 -37.99 -13.59 -1.63
N ALA A 215 -37.40 -14.73 -2.03
CA ALA A 215 -38.03 -15.65 -2.97
C ALA A 215 -39.28 -16.29 -2.36
N ALA A 216 -40.27 -16.60 -3.21
CA ALA A 216 -41.53 -17.23 -2.77
C ALA A 216 -41.31 -18.60 -2.08
N THR A 217 -40.22 -19.29 -2.40
CA THR A 217 -39.79 -20.54 -1.78
C THR A 217 -38.27 -20.56 -1.70
N LEU A 218 -37.71 -20.84 -0.52
CA LEU A 218 -36.27 -20.98 -0.32
C LEU A 218 -35.77 -22.30 -0.94
N ASP A 219 -34.83 -22.22 -1.89
CA ASP A 219 -34.23 -23.41 -2.51
C ASP A 219 -33.09 -23.99 -1.65
N CYS A 220 -33.48 -24.84 -0.72
CA CYS A 220 -32.56 -25.50 0.21
C CYS A 220 -31.54 -26.45 -0.42
N LYS A 221 -31.62 -26.73 -1.73
CA LYS A 221 -30.62 -27.56 -2.42
C LYS A 221 -29.44 -26.74 -2.95
N THR A 222 -29.66 -25.46 -3.24
CA THR A 222 -28.68 -24.61 -3.93
C THR A 222 -28.12 -23.51 -3.04
N VAL A 223 -28.95 -22.98 -2.12
CA VAL A 223 -28.58 -21.86 -1.25
C VAL A 223 -27.43 -22.19 -0.27
N PRO A 224 -27.39 -23.33 0.43
CA PRO A 224 -26.31 -23.58 1.39
C PRO A 224 -24.95 -23.92 0.75
N SER A 225 -24.93 -24.27 -0.53
CA SER A 225 -23.76 -24.89 -1.19
C SER A 225 -23.15 -24.06 -2.33
N ALA A 226 -23.77 -22.95 -2.73
CA ALA A 226 -23.22 -22.11 -3.79
C ALA A 226 -22.19 -21.12 -3.23
N GLU A 227 -21.16 -20.84 -4.03
CA GLU A 227 -20.09 -19.89 -3.68
C GLU A 227 -20.63 -18.51 -3.28
N ALA A 228 -21.73 -18.08 -3.89
CA ALA A 228 -22.42 -16.81 -3.60
C ALA A 228 -22.94 -16.66 -2.16
N TYR A 229 -22.96 -17.73 -1.36
CA TYR A 229 -23.37 -17.74 0.04
C TYR A 229 -22.21 -18.10 0.98
N THR A 230 -20.98 -18.07 0.47
CA THR A 230 -19.78 -18.25 1.29
C THR A 230 -19.37 -16.90 1.84
N VAL A 231 -19.33 -16.78 3.17
CA VAL A 231 -18.85 -15.56 3.84
C VAL A 231 -17.38 -15.35 3.46
N PRO A 232 -16.99 -14.22 2.87
CA PRO A 232 -15.62 -13.97 2.46
C PRO A 232 -14.68 -13.95 3.67
N GLU A 233 -13.50 -14.56 3.54
CA GLU A 233 -12.51 -14.58 4.63
C GLU A 233 -11.82 -13.22 4.76
N ARG A 234 -11.43 -12.87 6.00
CA ARG A 234 -10.57 -11.71 6.26
C ARG A 234 -9.26 -11.84 5.46
N PRO A 235 -8.86 -10.83 4.67
CA PRO A 235 -7.63 -10.89 3.92
C PRO A 235 -6.43 -10.99 4.86
N LYS A 236 -5.51 -11.93 4.57
CA LYS A 236 -4.32 -12.18 5.42
C LYS A 236 -3.51 -10.93 5.70
N TRP A 237 -3.33 -10.10 4.66
CA TRP A 237 -2.58 -8.87 4.75
C TRP A 237 -3.13 -7.93 5.84
N VAL A 238 -4.44 -7.94 6.14
CA VAL A 238 -5.05 -7.10 7.20
C VAL A 238 -4.44 -7.41 8.58
N GLY A 239 -4.04 -8.65 8.86
CA GLY A 239 -3.34 -9.02 10.09
C GLY A 239 -1.85 -8.69 10.10
N ASP A 240 -1.26 -8.51 8.92
CA ASP A 240 0.18 -8.32 8.72
C ASP A 240 0.56 -6.84 8.50
N VAL A 241 -0.40 -5.93 8.36
CA VAL A 241 -0.10 -4.51 8.14
C VAL A 241 0.35 -3.81 9.42
N ASN A 242 1.44 -3.04 9.32
CA ASN A 242 1.83 -2.05 10.31
C ASN A 242 0.65 -1.15 10.71
N GLU A 243 0.53 -0.86 12.01
CA GLU A 243 -0.45 0.00 12.70
C GLU A 243 -0.72 1.34 11.96
N TYR A 244 0.25 1.82 11.17
CA TYR A 244 0.18 3.04 10.34
C TYR A 244 -0.85 3.04 9.21
N HIS A 245 -1.16 1.90 8.60
CA HIS A 245 -2.13 1.86 7.50
C HIS A 245 -3.58 1.70 7.99
N GLN A 246 -3.76 1.42 9.27
CA GLN A 246 -5.07 1.21 9.91
C GLN A 246 -5.55 2.42 10.72
N GLU A 247 -4.72 3.47 10.87
CA GLU A 247 -5.11 4.67 11.63
C GLU A 247 -6.40 5.28 11.05
N GLY A 248 -7.45 5.36 11.87
CA GLY A 248 -8.78 5.86 11.50
C GLY A 248 -9.73 4.81 10.90
N LEU A 249 -9.29 3.58 10.69
CA LEU A 249 -10.11 2.48 10.14
C LEU A 249 -10.72 1.57 11.22
N ASP A 250 -10.49 1.82 12.50
CA ASP A 250 -11.12 1.04 13.58
C ASP A 250 -12.65 0.98 13.46
N PRO A 251 -13.37 2.08 13.15
CA PRO A 251 -14.81 2.02 12.95
C PRO A 251 -15.20 1.12 11.77
N PHE A 252 -14.38 1.08 10.71
CA PHE A 252 -14.60 0.21 9.57
C PHE A 252 -14.41 -1.26 9.94
N PHE A 253 -13.32 -1.60 10.66
CA PHE A 253 -13.07 -2.99 11.04
C PHE A 253 -14.09 -3.54 12.04
N ASN A 254 -14.52 -2.73 13.01
CA ASN A 254 -15.61 -3.10 13.92
C ASN A 254 -16.91 -3.40 13.15
N LEU A 255 -17.19 -2.61 12.13
CA LEU A 255 -18.36 -2.79 11.29
C LEU A 255 -18.24 -4.01 10.37
N MET A 256 -17.05 -4.29 9.85
CA MET A 256 -16.80 -5.53 9.10
C MET A 256 -16.97 -6.77 9.96
N GLU A 257 -16.57 -6.74 11.24
CA GLU A 257 -16.83 -7.84 12.18
C GLU A 257 -18.34 -8.03 12.43
N GLU A 258 -19.10 -6.94 12.58
CA GLU A 258 -20.57 -7.00 12.67
C GLU A 258 -21.21 -7.58 11.41
N ILE A 259 -20.69 -7.21 10.23
CA ILE A 259 -21.16 -7.74 8.94
C ILE A 259 -20.87 -9.25 8.84
N GLU A 260 -19.64 -9.68 9.16
CA GLU A 260 -19.25 -11.09 9.18
C GLU A 260 -20.17 -11.91 10.10
N GLU A 261 -20.36 -11.45 11.34
CA GLU A 261 -21.25 -12.10 12.31
C GLU A 261 -22.69 -12.17 11.79
N GLY A 262 -23.19 -11.08 11.20
CA GLY A 262 -24.51 -11.01 10.60
C GLY A 262 -24.71 -12.02 9.47
N LEU A 263 -23.71 -12.19 8.59
CA LEU A 263 -23.74 -13.17 7.51
C LEU A 263 -23.67 -14.61 8.03
N TYR A 264 -22.81 -14.90 9.01
CA TYR A 264 -22.74 -16.22 9.64
C TYR A 264 -24.05 -16.61 10.35
N ASN A 265 -24.66 -15.67 11.06
CA ASN A 265 -25.96 -15.88 11.71
C ASN A 265 -27.07 -16.14 10.69
N THR A 266 -27.14 -15.32 9.64
CA THR A 266 -28.07 -15.50 8.52
C THR A 266 -27.94 -16.89 7.91
N ARG A 267 -26.69 -17.29 7.61
CA ARG A 267 -26.39 -18.61 7.07
C ARG A 267 -26.89 -19.73 8.00
N GLY A 268 -26.61 -19.64 9.29
CA GLY A 268 -27.04 -20.62 10.28
C GLY A 268 -28.57 -20.75 10.34
N GLN A 269 -29.29 -19.64 10.24
CA GLN A 269 -30.76 -19.63 10.21
C GLN A 269 -31.32 -20.27 8.94
N ILE A 270 -30.71 -20.00 7.78
CA ILE A 270 -31.05 -20.64 6.50
C ILE A 270 -30.79 -22.15 6.57
N GLU A 271 -29.62 -22.57 7.06
CA GLU A 271 -29.28 -23.99 7.23
C GLU A 271 -30.25 -24.69 8.20
N MET A 272 -30.64 -24.02 9.28
CA MET A 272 -31.64 -24.52 10.22
C MET A 272 -33.00 -24.71 9.56
N ALA A 273 -33.49 -23.70 8.83
CA ALA A 273 -34.74 -23.77 8.07
C ALA A 273 -34.70 -24.90 7.03
N CYS A 274 -33.57 -25.09 6.36
CA CYS A 274 -33.38 -26.10 5.33
C CYS A 274 -33.17 -27.52 5.87
N SER A 275 -32.71 -27.68 7.10
CA SER A 275 -32.52 -28.99 7.74
C SER A 275 -33.84 -29.67 8.12
N GLY A 276 -34.96 -28.94 8.13
CA GLY A 276 -36.29 -29.47 8.43
C GLY A 276 -36.43 -30.09 9.83
N LYS A 277 -35.51 -29.80 10.76
CA LYS A 277 -35.49 -30.39 12.11
C LYS A 277 -36.61 -29.89 13.03
N ASP A 278 -37.30 -28.81 12.68
CA ASP A 278 -38.55 -28.37 13.32
C ASP A 278 -39.67 -28.28 12.29
N GLN A 279 -40.35 -29.41 12.05
CA GLN A 279 -41.56 -29.41 11.25
C GLN A 279 -42.69 -28.73 12.04
N LEU A 280 -43.07 -27.52 11.57
CA LEU A 280 -44.43 -26.92 11.54
C LEU A 280 -44.62 -25.54 12.18
N ASN A 281 -43.68 -24.95 12.93
CA ASN A 281 -43.88 -23.59 13.48
C ASN A 281 -42.63 -22.68 13.52
N ASN A 282 -41.45 -23.17 13.15
CA ASN A 282 -40.19 -22.44 13.39
C ASN A 282 -39.49 -21.92 12.11
N THR A 283 -39.93 -22.37 10.93
CA THR A 283 -39.33 -21.96 9.65
C THR A 283 -39.66 -20.52 9.28
N ASP A 284 -40.91 -20.09 9.49
CA ASP A 284 -41.35 -18.73 9.16
C ASP A 284 -40.72 -17.70 10.10
N TRP A 285 -40.53 -18.07 11.37
CA TRP A 285 -39.79 -17.26 12.34
C TRP A 285 -38.30 -17.15 11.95
N ALA A 286 -37.64 -18.26 11.66
CA ALA A 286 -36.22 -18.26 11.29
C ALA A 286 -35.95 -17.49 9.98
N ILE A 287 -36.85 -17.59 9.00
CA ILE A 287 -36.77 -16.82 7.75
C ILE A 287 -37.00 -15.33 8.03
N GLY A 288 -37.99 -14.98 8.87
CA GLY A 288 -38.25 -13.59 9.24
C GLY A 288 -37.08 -12.95 9.99
N ASP A 289 -36.45 -13.69 10.90
CA ASP A 289 -35.26 -13.23 11.63
C ASP A 289 -34.05 -13.08 10.67
N ALA A 290 -33.86 -14.02 9.74
CA ALA A 290 -32.82 -13.95 8.72
C ALA A 290 -33.00 -12.75 7.79
N GLN A 291 -34.25 -12.43 7.44
CA GLN A 291 -34.57 -11.23 6.64
C GLN A 291 -34.22 -9.95 7.40
N ALA A 292 -34.55 -9.87 8.69
CA ALA A 292 -34.20 -8.73 9.53
C ALA A 292 -32.67 -8.58 9.68
N GLN A 293 -31.97 -9.69 9.94
CA GLN A 293 -30.52 -9.72 10.08
C GLN A 293 -29.80 -9.30 8.80
N VAL A 294 -30.20 -9.82 7.64
CA VAL A 294 -29.65 -9.41 6.34
C VAL A 294 -29.90 -7.95 6.05
N THR A 295 -31.06 -7.42 6.42
CA THR A 295 -31.36 -5.99 6.23
C THR A 295 -30.44 -5.12 7.10
N SER A 296 -30.21 -5.51 8.36
CA SER A 296 -29.23 -4.84 9.23
C SER A 296 -27.81 -4.94 8.67
N THR A 297 -27.44 -6.12 8.17
CA THR A 297 -26.12 -6.39 7.58
C THR A 297 -25.88 -5.51 6.35
N LEU A 298 -26.87 -5.35 5.47
CA LEU A 298 -26.79 -4.45 4.31
C LEU A 298 -26.64 -2.98 4.72
N ALA A 299 -27.30 -2.56 5.80
CA ALA A 299 -27.13 -1.21 6.34
C ALA A 299 -25.73 -0.98 6.94
N ALA A 300 -25.16 -2.00 7.58
CA ALA A 300 -23.78 -1.99 8.06
C ALA A 300 -22.79 -1.95 6.88
N VAL A 301 -23.00 -2.74 5.82
CA VAL A 301 -22.20 -2.69 4.59
C VAL A 301 -22.20 -1.28 3.98
N GLN A 302 -23.36 -0.61 3.92
CA GLN A 302 -23.42 0.76 3.42
C GLN A 302 -22.60 1.73 4.27
N GLN A 303 -22.70 1.63 5.59
CA GLN A 303 -21.89 2.44 6.51
C GLN A 303 -20.38 2.17 6.34
N ALA A 304 -19.99 0.92 6.04
CA ALA A 304 -18.59 0.57 5.79
C ALA A 304 -18.06 1.26 4.53
N PHE A 305 -18.86 1.31 3.47
CA PHE A 305 -18.52 2.08 2.27
C PHE A 305 -18.41 3.58 2.54
N ASP A 306 -19.31 4.15 3.34
CA ASP A 306 -19.26 5.58 3.70
C ASP A 306 -17.98 5.93 4.48
N LEU A 307 -17.54 5.03 5.37
CA LEU A 307 -16.27 5.18 6.10
C LEU A 307 -15.06 5.11 5.17
N LEU A 308 -15.01 4.14 4.26
CA LEU A 308 -13.94 4.05 3.27
C LEU A 308 -13.90 5.28 2.35
N LEU A 309 -15.06 5.78 1.92
CA LEU A 309 -15.16 6.98 1.11
C LEU A 309 -14.66 8.21 1.88
N PHE A 310 -15.00 8.35 3.16
CA PHE A 310 -14.52 9.42 4.02
C PHE A 310 -12.99 9.38 4.16
N GLU A 311 -12.40 8.20 4.41
CA GLU A 311 -10.95 8.05 4.47
C GLU A 311 -10.26 8.36 3.14
N TRP A 312 -10.87 7.98 2.02
CA TRP A 312 -10.37 8.29 0.69
C TRP A 312 -10.35 9.80 0.40
N GLN A 313 -11.41 10.52 0.79
CA GLN A 313 -11.52 11.97 0.56
C GLN A 313 -10.40 12.78 1.24
N LYS A 314 -9.81 12.26 2.32
CA LYS A 314 -8.67 12.88 3.00
C LYS A 314 -7.40 12.89 2.13
N ILE A 315 -7.33 12.05 1.09
CA ILE A 315 -6.12 11.82 0.30
C ILE A 315 -6.14 12.57 -1.07
N GLN A 316 -7.32 12.99 -1.60
CA GLN A 316 -7.58 13.86 -2.80
C GLN A 316 -7.00 13.44 -4.18
N PRO A 317 -7.72 13.67 -5.31
CA PRO A 317 -8.97 13.01 -5.77
C PRO A 317 -8.69 12.19 -7.08
N GLN A 318 -9.34 11.05 -7.37
CA GLN A 318 -10.77 10.82 -7.63
C GLN A 318 -11.07 9.31 -7.40
N TRP A 319 -12.22 8.96 -6.84
CA TRP A 319 -12.67 7.57 -6.74
C TRP A 319 -13.41 7.16 -8.03
N PRO A 320 -13.14 6.00 -8.64
CA PRO A 320 -14.04 5.45 -9.64
C PRO A 320 -15.35 5.09 -8.97
N THR A 321 -16.41 5.84 -9.25
CA THR A 321 -17.76 5.47 -8.83
C THR A 321 -18.11 4.11 -9.44
N PRO A 322 -18.59 3.13 -8.66
CA PRO A 322 -19.07 1.89 -9.22
C PRO A 322 -20.26 2.20 -10.15
N GLU A 323 -20.11 1.86 -11.44
CA GLU A 323 -21.27 1.73 -12.31
C GLU A 323 -22.07 0.53 -11.79
N VAL A 324 -23.17 0.82 -11.12
CA VAL A 324 -24.20 -0.17 -10.83
C VAL A 324 -24.90 -0.47 -12.15
N SER A 325 -24.51 -1.56 -12.81
CA SER A 325 -25.22 -2.16 -13.95
C SER A 325 -25.94 -3.43 -13.52
#